data_AF-A0A8H8VE41-F1
#
_entry.id   AF-A0A8H8VE41-F1
#
_cell.length_a   1.000
_cell.length_b   1.000
_cell.length_c   1.000
_cell.angle_alpha   90.00
_cell.angle_beta   90.00
_cell.angle_gamma   90.00
#
_symmetry.space_group_name_H-M   'P 1'
#
loop_
_entity.id
_entity.type
_entity.pdbx_description
1 polymer ?
#
loop_
_entity_poly.entity_id
_entity_poly.type
_entity_poly.pdbx_seq_one_letter_code
_entity_poly.pdbx_strand_id
1 'polypeptide(L)'
;MPKRPHPPPTRRKKTPKAPETADEYLAVAVELEESGERWRSGDVAKAGRFFVQAITAYESTLVRYPNNFDARYNRARLLYTLTQLPLPPAFFPTTSTPEARLLAAAEAHRECNDLEQNSSDILFNYGQTLSSLGEFYANKPEEGEDPLEGGGGGGVEETLAKEIERLLSSKQAFETSWGVLQQCLVVQEADYKSTLEQSQSFGGIQDGGDDMNRDEEDDDDDDGENGGVKLPSVEERRNSTASSQSSNGGGGNNTTQWASILEPTTKLSILDTALTMLEVQTSILTLSTPATATKIFSKEYLEQITIHANTILENYILPIAAGLHGEEDDNDEYSRLGLEANEISEREMEATLSRTNFLTALAETKYYLGLSTLETWEDEVQSAFELYTLYPPPTTSPPPPEEYKGIIDLTTSWMALCDRSTAYITLSTTILPANPSKSWKLLSTISSPSLSSATKLAPEKEKPGIYLARGNLELIRSKIPIEAAIKGKEVLLKNAGVYYRGVVASAGSSLIGAVDGVKIKEFVEEARVKEAVIKLEHEGDWEPLKAVVRSGVGREAVWRIVKGAVEDGVFGRETLGLIEVGMMSS
;
A
#
# COMPACT_ATOMS: atom_id res chain seq x y z
N MET A 1 14.69 68.72 -0.90
CA MET A 1 14.72 67.25 -1.02
C MET A 1 15.02 66.64 0.35
N PRO A 2 14.09 65.90 0.98
CA PRO A 2 14.40 65.17 2.20
C PRO A 2 15.05 63.82 1.85
N LYS A 3 16.10 63.45 2.58
CA LYS A 3 16.83 62.18 2.44
C LYS A 3 15.93 61.00 2.81
N ARG A 4 15.95 59.92 2.02
CA ARG A 4 15.25 58.66 2.33
C ARG A 4 15.84 58.04 3.60
N PRO A 5 15.04 57.45 4.50
CA PRO A 5 15.55 56.73 5.66
C PRO A 5 16.25 55.43 5.21
N HIS A 6 17.37 55.10 5.85
CA HIS A 6 18.06 53.84 5.66
C HIS A 6 17.21 52.67 6.19
N PRO A 7 17.24 51.49 5.54
CA PRO A 7 16.59 50.30 6.08
C PRO A 7 17.23 49.88 7.41
N PRO A 8 16.46 49.29 8.34
CA PRO A 8 16.99 48.85 9.62
C PRO A 8 18.06 47.76 9.43
N PRO A 9 19.06 47.68 10.33
CA PRO A 9 20.11 46.67 10.21
C PRO A 9 19.51 45.27 10.33
N THR A 10 19.84 44.41 9.38
CA THR A 10 19.46 43.00 9.41
C THR A 10 20.08 42.36 10.65
N ARG A 11 19.23 41.81 11.51
CA ARG A 11 19.64 41.09 12.72
C ARG A 11 20.45 39.86 12.28
N ARG A 12 21.76 39.84 12.56
CA ARG A 12 22.63 38.68 12.32
C ARG A 12 22.04 37.47 13.04
N LYS A 13 21.66 36.41 12.31
CA LYS A 13 21.33 35.11 12.90
C LYS A 13 22.56 34.64 13.70
N LYS A 14 22.39 34.36 14.99
CA LYS A 14 23.44 33.74 15.81
C LYS A 14 23.84 32.43 15.13
N THR A 15 25.13 32.21 14.94
CA THR A 15 25.66 30.89 14.54
C THR A 15 25.20 29.87 15.58
N PRO A 16 24.52 28.78 15.18
CA PRO A 16 24.11 27.75 16.12
C PRO A 16 25.33 27.17 16.84
N LYS A 17 25.21 26.96 18.15
CA LYS A 17 26.22 26.27 18.96
C LYS A 17 26.31 24.83 18.45
N ALA A 18 27.51 24.27 18.34
CA ALA A 18 27.67 22.88 17.97
C ALA A 18 27.04 21.98 19.06
N PRO A 19 26.34 20.89 18.69
CA PRO A 19 25.76 19.98 19.67
C PRO A 19 26.87 19.29 20.49
N GLU A 20 26.62 19.11 21.78
CA GLU A 20 27.58 18.61 22.77
C GLU A 20 27.05 17.35 23.51
N THR A 21 25.75 17.18 23.68
CA THR A 21 25.13 16.02 24.37
C THR A 21 24.41 15.08 23.41
N ALA A 22 24.11 13.83 23.81
CA ALA A 22 23.37 12.89 22.96
C ALA A 22 22.03 13.48 22.50
N ASP A 23 21.29 14.10 23.42
CA ASP A 23 20.00 14.73 23.16
C ASP A 23 20.14 15.93 22.19
N GLU A 24 21.20 16.74 22.29
CA GLU A 24 21.43 17.84 21.35
C GLU A 24 21.75 17.35 19.93
N TYR A 25 22.50 16.26 19.80
CA TYR A 25 22.74 15.63 18.49
C TYR A 25 21.45 15.02 17.91
N LEU A 26 20.66 14.33 18.75
CA LEU A 26 19.39 13.74 18.37
C LEU A 26 18.38 14.82 17.95
N ALA A 27 18.26 15.91 18.70
CA ALA A 27 17.34 17.01 18.41
C ALA A 27 17.62 17.67 17.06
N VAL A 28 18.90 17.81 16.67
CA VAL A 28 19.26 18.31 15.33
C VAL A 28 18.74 17.39 14.23
N ALA A 29 18.84 16.08 14.42
CA ALA A 29 18.35 15.10 13.45
C ALA A 29 16.82 15.13 13.36
N VAL A 30 16.13 15.18 14.50
CA VAL A 30 14.65 15.29 14.58
C VAL A 30 14.14 16.57 13.93
N GLU A 31 14.78 17.74 14.16
CA GLU A 31 14.38 19.00 13.53
C GLU A 31 14.48 18.95 12.00
N LEU A 32 15.50 18.25 11.48
CA LEU A 32 15.65 18.02 10.05
C LEU A 32 14.59 17.07 9.51
N GLU A 33 14.26 15.99 10.23
CA GLU A 33 13.20 15.06 9.87
C GLU A 33 11.83 15.75 9.82
N GLU A 34 11.45 16.47 10.88
CA GLU A 34 10.22 17.26 10.93
C GLU A 34 10.16 18.31 9.81
N SER A 35 11.30 18.93 9.49
CA SER A 35 11.39 19.84 8.36
C SER A 35 11.09 19.13 7.05
N GLY A 36 11.61 17.91 6.86
CA GLY A 36 11.30 17.06 5.71
C GLY A 36 9.81 16.75 5.60
N GLU A 37 9.18 16.38 6.72
CA GLU A 37 7.75 16.06 6.77
C GLU A 37 6.88 17.21 6.30
N ARG A 38 7.20 18.45 6.72
CA ARG A 38 6.48 19.67 6.29
C ARG A 38 6.51 19.89 4.78
N TRP A 39 7.52 19.39 4.08
CA TRP A 39 7.63 19.52 2.62
C TRP A 39 7.10 18.31 1.86
N ARG A 40 6.82 17.18 2.53
CA ARG A 40 6.50 15.90 1.89
C ARG A 40 5.31 15.99 0.93
N SER A 41 4.23 16.66 1.31
CA SER A 41 3.02 16.77 0.48
C SER A 41 3.15 17.76 -0.68
N GLY A 42 4.15 18.65 -0.66
CA GLY A 42 4.31 19.73 -1.64
C GLY A 42 5.54 19.60 -2.54
N ASP A 43 6.73 19.62 -1.95
CA ASP A 43 8.02 19.55 -2.66
C ASP A 43 8.80 18.33 -2.16
N VAL A 44 8.49 17.17 -2.73
CA VAL A 44 9.14 15.88 -2.38
C VAL A 44 10.65 15.96 -2.55
N ALA A 45 11.16 16.68 -3.54
CA ALA A 45 12.61 16.85 -3.72
C ALA A 45 13.23 17.64 -2.56
N LYS A 46 12.53 18.65 -2.03
CA LYS A 46 12.96 19.37 -0.84
C LYS A 46 12.82 18.54 0.43
N ALA A 47 11.75 17.78 0.57
CA ALA A 47 11.59 16.81 1.65
C ALA A 47 12.75 15.80 1.66
N GLY A 48 13.07 15.20 0.52
CA GLY A 48 14.19 14.28 0.36
C GLY A 48 15.55 14.87 0.75
N ARG A 49 15.78 16.16 0.47
CA ARG A 49 17.02 16.85 0.90
C ARG A 49 17.12 16.94 2.42
N PHE A 50 16.01 17.26 3.10
CA PHE A 50 15.95 17.29 4.56
C PHE A 50 16.12 15.89 5.16
N PHE A 51 15.47 14.88 4.58
CA PHE A 51 15.59 13.50 5.04
C PHE A 51 17.02 12.96 4.91
N VAL A 52 17.71 13.21 3.81
CA VAL A 52 19.13 12.83 3.66
C VAL A 52 20.02 13.54 4.70
N GLN A 53 19.74 14.82 4.99
CA GLN A 53 20.45 15.55 6.04
C GLN A 53 20.16 14.98 7.44
N ALA A 54 18.90 14.63 7.72
CA ALA A 54 18.50 14.01 8.99
C ALA A 54 19.19 12.65 9.18
N ILE A 55 19.25 11.79 8.15
CA ILE A 55 20.01 10.52 8.21
C ILE A 55 21.47 10.77 8.54
N THR A 56 22.11 11.75 7.88
CA THR A 56 23.50 12.11 8.16
C THR A 56 23.69 12.58 9.61
N ALA A 57 22.71 13.33 10.14
CA ALA A 57 22.70 13.77 11.53
C ALA A 57 22.53 12.59 12.51
N TYR A 58 21.60 11.66 12.24
CA TYR A 58 21.44 10.42 13.01
C TYR A 58 22.70 9.57 13.00
N GLU A 59 23.34 9.39 11.85
CA GLU A 59 24.61 8.68 11.74
C GLU A 59 25.72 9.36 12.55
N SER A 60 25.77 10.68 12.55
CA SER A 60 26.71 11.45 13.39
C SER A 60 26.43 11.25 14.88
N THR A 61 25.16 11.18 15.28
CA THR A 61 24.76 10.81 16.65
C THR A 61 25.29 9.43 17.01
N LEU A 62 25.11 8.44 16.13
CA LEU A 62 25.50 7.04 16.38
C LEU A 62 27.02 6.83 16.37
N VAL A 63 27.79 7.61 15.60
CA VAL A 63 29.26 7.58 15.70
C VAL A 63 29.73 7.98 17.09
N ARG A 64 29.06 8.96 17.72
CA ARG A 64 29.47 9.51 19.01
C ARG A 64 28.82 8.80 20.20
N TYR A 65 27.59 8.34 20.00
CA TYR A 65 26.77 7.63 20.98
C TYR A 65 26.22 6.36 20.35
N PRO A 66 27.06 5.32 20.18
CA PRO A 66 26.68 4.10 19.48
C PRO A 66 25.41 3.50 20.05
N ASN A 67 25.22 3.54 21.38
CA ASN A 67 24.08 2.91 22.05
C ASN A 67 22.78 3.74 22.05
N ASN A 68 22.72 4.89 21.37
CA ASN A 68 21.50 5.70 21.32
C ASN A 68 20.44 4.98 20.47
N PHE A 69 19.40 4.44 21.11
CA PHE A 69 18.36 3.66 20.45
C PHE A 69 17.47 4.53 19.57
N ASP A 70 16.99 5.67 20.07
CA ASP A 70 16.12 6.58 19.32
C ASP A 70 16.74 7.01 17.98
N ALA A 71 18.05 7.32 17.98
CA ALA A 71 18.77 7.66 16.76
C ALA A 71 18.86 6.49 15.78
N ARG A 72 18.99 5.24 16.25
CA ARG A 72 18.97 4.06 15.38
C ARG A 72 17.58 3.85 14.79
N TYR A 73 16.56 3.90 15.65
CA TYR A 73 15.19 3.64 15.27
C TYR A 73 14.66 4.65 14.27
N ASN A 74 14.81 5.94 14.55
CA ASN A 74 14.39 7.00 13.63
C ASN A 74 15.16 6.93 12.30
N ARG A 75 16.47 6.60 12.34
CA ARG A 75 17.25 6.36 11.12
C ARG A 75 16.68 5.20 10.30
N ALA A 76 16.31 4.08 10.91
CA ALA A 76 15.75 2.93 10.22
C ALA A 76 14.43 3.28 9.51
N ARG A 77 13.51 3.94 10.22
CA ARG A 77 12.24 4.43 9.66
C ARG A 77 12.46 5.43 8.52
N LEU A 78 13.45 6.31 8.66
CA LEU A 78 13.72 7.35 7.66
C LEU A 78 14.44 6.80 6.42
N LEU A 79 15.28 5.77 6.59
CA LEU A 79 15.84 5.00 5.47
C LEU A 79 14.72 4.36 4.65
N TYR A 80 13.77 3.69 5.31
CA TYR A 80 12.61 3.10 4.63
C TYR A 80 11.77 4.17 3.94
N THR A 81 11.44 5.25 4.64
CA THR A 81 10.74 6.43 4.07
C THR A 81 11.36 6.90 2.75
N LEU A 82 12.69 7.04 2.69
CA LEU A 82 13.37 7.48 1.47
C LEU A 82 13.21 6.52 0.29
N THR A 83 12.99 5.23 0.54
CA THR A 83 12.72 4.24 -0.51
C THR A 83 11.32 4.40 -1.11
N GLN A 84 10.37 4.94 -0.34
CA GLN A 84 8.97 5.12 -0.74
C GLN A 84 8.72 6.44 -1.46
N LEU A 85 9.67 7.37 -1.42
CA LEU A 85 9.54 8.66 -2.10
C LEU A 85 10.02 8.57 -3.55
N PRO A 86 9.30 9.19 -4.50
CA PRO A 86 9.71 9.20 -5.90
C PRO A 86 10.82 10.24 -6.16
N LEU A 87 11.99 10.01 -5.57
CA LEU A 87 13.13 10.90 -5.66
C LEU A 87 13.98 10.60 -6.91
N PRO A 88 14.47 11.62 -7.63
CA PRO A 88 15.38 11.44 -8.75
C PRO A 88 16.65 10.67 -8.35
N PRO A 89 17.26 9.87 -9.24
CA PRO A 89 18.49 9.12 -8.96
C PRO A 89 19.65 9.99 -8.42
N ALA A 90 19.69 11.27 -8.81
CA ALA A 90 20.70 12.23 -8.33
C ALA A 90 20.69 12.49 -6.81
N PHE A 91 19.64 12.06 -6.10
CA PHE A 91 19.59 12.12 -4.63
C PHE A 91 20.46 11.08 -3.95
N PHE A 92 20.76 10.00 -4.65
CA PHE A 92 21.45 8.85 -4.08
C PHE A 92 22.87 8.75 -4.63
N PRO A 93 23.82 8.18 -3.88
CA PRO A 93 25.13 7.85 -4.42
C PRO A 93 24.98 7.00 -5.69
N THR A 94 25.83 7.22 -6.70
CA THR A 94 25.74 6.49 -7.99
C THR A 94 25.87 4.98 -7.82
N THR A 95 26.50 4.52 -6.73
CA THR A 95 26.63 3.10 -6.37
C THR A 95 25.43 2.53 -5.62
N SER A 96 24.44 3.36 -5.24
CA SER A 96 23.26 2.95 -4.49
C SER A 96 22.12 2.57 -5.44
N THR A 97 21.86 1.27 -5.55
CA THR A 97 20.68 0.75 -6.28
C THR A 97 19.41 0.89 -5.42
N PRO A 98 18.21 0.90 -6.03
CA PRO A 98 16.95 0.83 -5.27
C PRO A 98 16.91 -0.36 -4.30
N GLU A 99 17.39 -1.53 -4.76
CA GLU A 99 17.52 -2.74 -3.96
C GLU A 99 18.42 -2.52 -2.74
N ALA A 100 19.61 -1.95 -2.93
CA ALA A 100 20.54 -1.69 -1.83
C ALA A 100 19.96 -0.75 -0.78
N ARG A 101 19.07 0.18 -1.17
CA ARG A 101 18.38 1.07 -0.22
C ARG A 101 17.33 0.33 0.61
N LEU A 102 16.52 -0.51 -0.02
CA LEU A 102 15.54 -1.35 0.70
C LEU A 102 16.24 -2.34 1.64
N LEU A 103 17.32 -2.98 1.19
CA LEU A 103 18.15 -3.85 2.03
C LEU A 103 18.76 -3.09 3.21
N ALA A 104 19.27 -1.88 3.00
CA ALA A 104 19.80 -1.05 4.09
C ALA A 104 18.71 -0.65 5.10
N ALA A 105 17.49 -0.38 4.65
CA ALA A 105 16.36 -0.11 5.52
C ALA A 105 15.93 -1.35 6.32
N ALA A 106 15.87 -2.53 5.67
CA ALA A 106 15.54 -3.79 6.33
C ALA A 106 16.59 -4.17 7.37
N GLU A 107 17.88 -4.03 7.03
CA GLU A 107 19.00 -4.25 7.94
C GLU A 107 18.94 -3.32 9.16
N ALA A 108 18.65 -2.03 8.95
CA ALA A 108 18.52 -1.07 10.06
C ALA A 108 17.38 -1.42 11.02
N HIS A 109 16.23 -1.89 10.50
CA HIS A 109 15.14 -2.36 11.36
C HIS A 109 15.48 -3.67 12.08
N ARG A 110 16.22 -4.59 11.43
CA ARG A 110 16.73 -5.80 12.07
C ARG A 110 17.65 -5.46 13.25
N GLU A 111 18.58 -4.52 13.06
CA GLU A 111 19.47 -4.04 14.13
C GLU A 111 18.69 -3.45 15.31
N CYS A 112 17.61 -2.70 15.05
CA CYS A 112 16.71 -2.20 16.10
C CYS A 112 16.04 -3.36 16.85
N ASN A 113 15.52 -4.35 16.14
CA ASN A 113 14.86 -5.52 16.74
C ASN A 113 15.84 -6.39 17.55
N ASP A 114 17.10 -6.49 17.13
CA ASP A 114 18.14 -7.23 17.86
C ASP A 114 18.48 -6.57 19.21
N LEU A 115 18.33 -5.25 19.30
CA LEU A 115 18.59 -4.47 20.52
C LEU A 115 17.39 -4.42 21.47
N GLU A 116 16.20 -4.19 20.92
CA GLU A 116 14.96 -4.08 21.67
C GLU A 116 13.93 -5.08 21.12
N GLN A 117 14.06 -6.31 21.61
CA GLN A 117 13.14 -7.39 21.28
C GLN A 117 11.76 -7.11 21.89
N ASN A 118 10.71 -7.52 21.21
CA ASN A 118 9.31 -7.36 21.61
C ASN A 118 8.79 -5.92 21.56
N SER A 119 9.33 -5.06 20.69
CA SER A 119 8.66 -3.81 20.33
C SER A 119 7.75 -4.04 19.12
N SER A 120 6.44 -3.91 19.31
CA SER A 120 5.45 -4.07 18.24
C SER A 120 5.66 -3.05 17.11
N ASP A 121 6.04 -1.81 17.42
CA ASP A 121 6.32 -0.77 16.41
C ASP A 121 7.54 -1.11 15.54
N ILE A 122 8.64 -1.61 16.14
CA ILE A 122 9.80 -2.07 15.37
C ILE A 122 9.42 -3.24 14.47
N LEU A 123 8.73 -4.25 15.02
CA LEU A 123 8.35 -5.45 14.30
C LEU A 123 7.41 -5.13 13.14
N PHE A 124 6.42 -4.27 13.35
CA PHE A 124 5.50 -3.84 12.30
C PHE A 124 6.25 -3.13 11.15
N ASN A 125 7.07 -2.13 11.47
CA ASN A 125 7.85 -1.39 10.46
C ASN A 125 8.88 -2.26 9.75
N TYR A 126 9.47 -3.23 10.44
CA TYR A 126 10.37 -4.21 9.83
C TYR A 126 9.63 -5.12 8.85
N GLY A 127 8.47 -5.64 9.25
CA GLY A 127 7.59 -6.43 8.38
C GLY A 127 7.20 -5.66 7.12
N GLN A 128 6.72 -4.42 7.26
CA GLN A 128 6.40 -3.54 6.14
C GLN A 128 7.58 -3.34 5.17
N THR A 129 8.77 -3.09 5.72
CA THR A 129 9.99 -2.93 4.91
C THR A 129 10.33 -4.19 4.11
N LEU A 130 10.17 -5.38 4.72
CA LEU A 130 10.39 -6.67 4.07
C LEU A 130 9.32 -6.96 3.01
N SER A 131 8.07 -6.57 3.24
CA SER A 131 6.99 -6.66 2.24
C SER A 131 7.33 -5.85 1.00
N SER A 132 7.74 -4.58 1.15
CA SER A 132 8.18 -3.77 0.01
C SER A 132 9.41 -4.34 -0.69
N LEU A 133 10.32 -5.01 0.03
CA LEU A 133 11.43 -5.72 -0.60
C LEU A 133 10.94 -6.92 -1.44
N GLY A 134 9.94 -7.66 -0.95
CA GLY A 134 9.27 -8.72 -1.70
C GLY A 134 8.63 -8.20 -2.99
N GLU A 135 7.88 -7.11 -2.89
CA GLU A 135 7.27 -6.43 -4.05
C GLU A 135 8.31 -5.91 -5.04
N PHE A 136 9.42 -5.35 -4.53
CA PHE A 136 10.53 -4.92 -5.36
C PHE A 136 11.06 -6.08 -6.19
N TYR A 137 11.33 -7.24 -5.58
CA TYR A 137 11.78 -8.41 -6.33
C TYR A 137 10.72 -8.95 -7.29
N ALA A 138 9.44 -8.95 -6.91
CA ALA A 138 8.35 -9.39 -7.77
C ALA A 138 8.21 -8.54 -9.05
N ASN A 139 8.56 -7.25 -8.96
CA ASN A 139 8.42 -6.29 -10.06
C ASN A 139 9.76 -5.84 -10.66
N LYS A 140 10.90 -6.36 -10.18
CA LYS A 140 12.24 -5.91 -10.59
C LYS A 140 12.42 -6.17 -12.10
N PRO A 141 12.57 -5.13 -12.93
CA PRO A 141 12.84 -5.32 -14.36
C PRO A 141 14.26 -5.89 -14.56
N GLU A 142 14.45 -6.61 -15.67
CA GLU A 142 15.74 -7.17 -16.08
C GLU A 142 16.89 -6.14 -15.95
N GLU A 143 17.89 -6.44 -15.13
CA GLU A 143 19.16 -5.71 -15.15
C GLU A 143 20.06 -6.29 -16.25
N GLY A 144 20.25 -5.54 -17.33
CA GLY A 144 21.32 -5.82 -18.31
C GLY A 144 20.90 -5.66 -19.76
N GLU A 145 21.60 -4.73 -20.42
CA GLU A 145 21.61 -4.42 -21.86
C GLU A 145 20.42 -3.57 -22.34
N ASP A 146 20.69 -2.26 -22.39
CA ASP A 146 19.98 -1.36 -23.31
C ASP A 146 20.07 -1.96 -24.72
N PRO A 147 18.95 -2.41 -25.33
CA PRO A 147 18.96 -2.95 -26.68
C PRO A 147 19.48 -1.93 -27.71
N LEU A 148 19.51 -0.64 -27.34
CA LEU A 148 19.91 0.47 -28.20
C LEU A 148 21.39 0.89 -28.01
N GLU A 149 22.07 0.47 -26.94
CA GLU A 149 23.50 0.70 -26.69
C GLU A 149 24.33 -0.60 -26.81
N GLY A 150 24.14 -1.36 -27.89
CA GLY A 150 24.94 -2.57 -28.09
C GLY A 150 24.79 -3.17 -29.47
N GLY A 151 25.66 -2.80 -30.40
CA GLY A 151 25.78 -3.48 -31.68
C GLY A 151 26.25 -4.93 -31.51
N GLY A 152 25.30 -5.86 -31.45
CA GLY A 152 25.53 -7.30 -31.63
C GLY A 152 25.16 -8.17 -30.43
N GLY A 153 23.98 -8.79 -30.49
CA GLY A 153 23.53 -9.83 -29.57
C GLY A 153 22.06 -9.62 -29.22
N GLY A 154 21.18 -10.54 -29.64
CA GLY A 154 19.73 -10.38 -29.46
C GLY A 154 19.34 -10.21 -28.00
N GLY A 155 18.33 -9.38 -27.74
CA GLY A 155 17.71 -9.23 -26.43
C GLY A 155 17.42 -10.63 -25.86
N VAL A 156 18.17 -11.02 -24.84
CA VAL A 156 17.98 -12.31 -24.20
C VAL A 156 16.78 -12.15 -23.28
N GLU A 157 15.62 -12.58 -23.78
CA GLU A 157 14.41 -12.85 -22.99
C GLU A 157 14.83 -13.43 -21.62
N GLU A 158 14.36 -12.86 -20.50
CA GLU A 158 14.62 -13.40 -19.16
C GLU A 158 14.39 -14.91 -19.22
N THR A 159 15.47 -15.67 -19.03
CA THR A 159 15.33 -17.11 -18.99
C THR A 159 14.40 -17.43 -17.82
N LEU A 160 13.43 -18.31 -18.01
CA LEU A 160 12.54 -18.78 -16.95
C LEU A 160 13.28 -19.12 -15.64
N ALA A 161 14.54 -19.59 -15.72
CA ALA A 161 15.38 -19.84 -14.55
C ALA A 161 15.68 -18.58 -13.71
N LYS A 162 16.01 -17.45 -14.36
CA LYS A 162 16.25 -16.16 -13.69
C LYS A 162 14.96 -15.59 -13.10
N GLU A 163 13.85 -15.70 -13.83
CA GLU A 163 12.53 -15.29 -13.34
C GLU A 163 12.18 -16.06 -12.07
N ILE A 164 12.37 -17.38 -12.07
CA ILE A 164 12.15 -18.23 -10.90
C ILE A 164 13.06 -17.81 -9.74
N GLU A 165 14.35 -17.56 -9.96
CA GLU A 165 15.28 -17.13 -8.90
C GLU A 165 14.86 -15.79 -8.27
N ARG A 166 14.43 -14.84 -9.10
CA ARG A 166 13.91 -13.54 -8.67
C ARG A 166 12.62 -13.71 -7.86
N LEU A 167 11.66 -14.51 -8.34
CA LEU A 167 10.40 -14.77 -7.63
C LEU A 167 10.61 -15.56 -6.34
N LEU A 168 11.62 -16.45 -6.27
CA LEU A 168 12.01 -17.10 -5.01
C LEU A 168 12.59 -16.11 -3.99
N SER A 169 13.35 -15.12 -4.47
CA SER A 169 13.84 -14.02 -3.61
C SER A 169 12.70 -13.16 -3.08
N SER A 170 11.71 -12.87 -3.94
CA SER A 170 10.46 -12.20 -3.54
C SER A 170 9.69 -13.00 -2.49
N LYS A 171 9.47 -14.29 -2.75
CA LYS A 171 8.80 -15.22 -1.81
C LYS A 171 9.50 -15.24 -0.45
N GLN A 172 10.83 -15.35 -0.43
CA GLN A 172 11.60 -15.38 0.81
C GLN A 172 11.46 -14.08 1.61
N ALA A 173 11.46 -12.92 0.96
CA ALA A 173 11.25 -11.64 1.62
C ALA A 173 9.84 -11.56 2.24
N PHE A 174 8.80 -12.00 1.52
CA PHE A 174 7.43 -12.07 2.06
C PHE A 174 7.29 -13.07 3.20
N GLU A 175 7.88 -14.27 3.12
CA GLU A 175 7.87 -15.25 4.21
C GLU A 175 8.54 -14.69 5.47
N THR A 176 9.65 -13.95 5.30
CA THR A 176 10.33 -13.28 6.40
C THR A 176 9.46 -12.17 7.00
N SER A 177 8.81 -11.37 6.15
CA SER A 177 7.85 -10.34 6.57
C SER A 177 6.72 -10.96 7.41
N TRP A 178 6.07 -12.01 6.91
CA TRP A 178 5.01 -12.70 7.64
C TRP A 178 5.49 -13.22 9.00
N GLY A 179 6.68 -13.81 9.07
CA GLY A 179 7.27 -14.29 10.32
C GLY A 179 7.53 -13.17 11.35
N VAL A 180 7.93 -11.98 10.90
CA VAL A 180 8.12 -10.80 11.74
C VAL A 180 6.77 -10.22 12.19
N LEU A 181 5.80 -10.11 11.29
CA LEU A 181 4.45 -9.63 11.61
C LEU A 181 3.70 -10.56 12.57
N GLN A 182 3.92 -11.88 12.45
CA GLN A 182 3.39 -12.84 13.42
C GLN A 182 3.95 -12.60 14.83
N GLN A 183 5.22 -12.22 14.95
CA GLN A 183 5.80 -11.83 16.25
C GLN A 183 5.20 -10.50 16.73
N CYS A 184 5.02 -9.53 15.83
CA CYS A 184 4.34 -8.27 16.13
C CYS A 184 2.96 -8.52 16.73
N LEU A 185 2.17 -9.38 16.09
CA LEU A 185 0.82 -9.73 16.54
C LEU A 185 0.83 -10.33 17.95
N VAL A 186 1.75 -11.25 18.25
CA VAL A 186 1.88 -11.85 19.59
C VAL A 186 2.22 -10.82 20.66
N VAL A 187 3.12 -9.89 20.34
CA VAL A 187 3.49 -8.78 21.25
C VAL A 187 2.28 -7.87 21.48
N GLN A 188 1.59 -7.47 20.40
CA GLN A 188 0.40 -6.64 20.48
C GLN A 188 -0.71 -7.29 21.29
N GLU A 189 -0.94 -8.59 21.16
CA GLU A 189 -1.91 -9.31 22.00
C GLU A 189 -1.56 -9.26 23.48
N ALA A 190 -0.30 -9.45 23.82
CA ALA A 190 0.18 -9.37 25.20
C ALA A 190 0.04 -7.96 25.77
N ASP A 191 0.45 -6.95 25.00
CA ASP A 191 0.33 -5.53 25.35
C ASP A 191 -1.13 -5.14 25.54
N TYR A 192 -1.99 -5.54 24.61
CA TYR A 192 -3.43 -5.27 24.64
C TYR A 192 -4.08 -5.83 25.90
N LYS A 193 -3.77 -7.09 26.23
CA LYS A 193 -4.28 -7.74 27.43
C LYS A 193 -3.80 -7.04 28.70
N SER A 194 -2.53 -6.64 28.75
CA SER A 194 -1.97 -5.88 29.87
C SER A 194 -2.68 -4.53 30.04
N THR A 195 -2.94 -3.80 28.96
CA THR A 195 -3.69 -2.54 28.99
C THR A 195 -5.11 -2.76 29.55
N LEU A 196 -5.79 -3.82 29.13
CA LEU A 196 -7.14 -4.14 29.61
C LEU A 196 -7.14 -4.44 31.12
N GLU A 197 -6.21 -5.26 31.61
CA GLU A 197 -6.07 -5.60 33.03
C GLU A 197 -5.77 -4.34 33.88
N GLN A 198 -4.88 -3.46 33.40
CA GLN A 198 -4.58 -2.20 34.08
C GLN A 198 -5.82 -1.29 34.16
N SER A 199 -6.60 -1.19 33.09
CA SER A 199 -7.82 -0.36 33.06
C SER A 199 -8.91 -0.87 34.04
N GLN A 200 -9.05 -2.20 34.16
CA GLN A 200 -10.01 -2.82 35.08
C GLN A 200 -9.59 -2.64 36.55
N SER A 201 -8.28 -2.68 36.83
CA SER A 201 -7.76 -2.49 38.19
C SER A 201 -7.98 -1.07 38.75
N PHE A 202 -8.02 -0.05 37.90
CA PHE A 202 -8.31 1.34 38.29
C PHE A 202 -9.82 1.59 38.49
N GLY A 203 -10.68 0.95 37.70
CA GLY A 203 -12.15 1.08 37.83
C GLY A 203 -12.71 0.49 39.13
N GLY A 204 -12.05 -0.50 39.72
CA GLY A 204 -12.49 -1.15 40.97
C GLY A 204 -12.25 -0.34 42.26
N ILE A 205 -11.56 0.81 42.19
CA ILE A 205 -11.25 1.64 43.38
C ILE A 205 -12.34 2.70 43.66
N GLN A 206 -13.23 2.98 42.70
CA GLN A 206 -14.32 3.97 42.89
C GLN A 206 -15.59 3.41 43.53
N ASP A 207 -15.74 2.09 43.65
CA ASP A 207 -16.97 1.46 44.20
C ASP A 207 -16.79 0.96 45.66
N GLY A 208 -15.73 1.40 46.33
CA GLY A 208 -15.34 0.98 47.69
C GLY A 208 -15.34 2.09 48.73
N GLY A 209 -16.27 3.05 48.65
CA GLY A 209 -16.43 4.14 49.61
C GLY A 209 -17.60 3.93 50.55
N ASP A 210 -17.28 3.61 51.80
CA ASP A 210 -18.18 3.28 52.91
C ASP A 210 -19.42 4.18 53.10
N ASP A 211 -20.52 3.48 53.36
CA ASP A 211 -21.73 3.86 54.08
C ASP A 211 -21.40 4.59 55.41
N MET A 212 -21.51 5.92 55.42
CA MET A 212 -21.54 6.74 56.63
C MET A 212 -22.52 7.90 56.44
N ASN A 213 -23.69 7.75 57.07
CA ASN A 213 -24.65 8.80 57.42
C ASN A 213 -23.98 10.16 57.69
N ARG A 214 -24.42 11.21 56.98
CA ARG A 214 -24.45 12.55 57.57
C ARG A 214 -25.52 13.42 56.94
N ASP A 215 -26.30 14.01 57.84
CA ASP A 215 -27.52 14.76 57.62
C ASP A 215 -27.36 16.02 56.76
N GLU A 216 -28.52 16.42 56.23
CA GLU A 216 -28.88 17.67 55.55
C GLU A 216 -28.17 18.92 56.14
N GLU A 217 -27.66 19.80 55.27
CA GLU A 217 -27.95 21.24 55.29
C GLU A 217 -27.43 21.94 54.01
N ASP A 218 -28.14 23.02 53.65
CA ASP A 218 -28.26 23.77 52.40
C ASP A 218 -27.03 24.56 51.87
N ASP A 219 -27.24 25.05 50.63
CA ASP A 219 -26.78 26.31 50.00
C ASP A 219 -25.65 26.30 48.94
N ASP A 220 -26.10 26.53 47.68
CA ASP A 220 -25.61 27.45 46.64
C ASP A 220 -24.09 27.64 46.42
N ASP A 221 -23.57 27.22 45.26
CA ASP A 221 -23.37 28.12 44.09
C ASP A 221 -22.57 27.45 42.94
N ASP A 222 -22.94 27.89 41.75
CA ASP A 222 -22.37 27.77 40.40
C ASP A 222 -20.84 27.70 40.29
N ASP A 223 -20.33 26.76 39.48
CA ASP A 223 -19.46 27.06 38.31
C ASP A 223 -18.94 25.75 37.68
N GLY A 224 -19.30 25.54 36.43
CA GLY A 224 -18.89 24.38 35.64
C GLY A 224 -17.48 24.51 35.07
N GLU A 225 -16.65 23.49 35.26
CA GLU A 225 -15.53 23.18 34.38
C GLU A 225 -15.39 21.65 34.24
N ASN A 226 -16.01 21.12 33.20
CA ASN A 226 -15.76 19.76 32.71
C ASN A 226 -14.33 19.71 32.11
N GLY A 227 -13.38 19.20 32.88
CA GLY A 227 -12.00 18.91 32.46
C GLY A 227 -11.88 17.69 31.55
N GLY A 228 -12.69 17.62 30.49
CA GLY A 228 -12.63 16.57 29.48
C GLY A 228 -11.54 16.85 28.45
N VAL A 229 -10.43 16.11 28.51
CA VAL A 229 -9.43 16.09 27.45
C VAL A 229 -10.07 15.46 26.21
N LYS A 230 -10.41 16.27 25.21
CA LYS A 230 -10.78 15.76 23.88
C LYS A 230 -9.56 15.11 23.24
N LEU A 231 -9.68 13.83 22.91
CA LEU A 231 -8.71 13.13 22.07
C LEU A 231 -8.72 13.73 20.65
N PRO A 232 -7.57 13.81 19.97
CA PRO A 232 -7.47 14.31 18.61
C PRO A 232 -8.20 13.40 17.61
N SER A 233 -8.61 13.99 16.49
CA SER A 233 -9.36 13.32 15.41
C SER A 233 -8.51 12.26 14.69
N VAL A 234 -9.16 11.26 14.09
CA VAL A 234 -8.48 10.13 13.43
C VAL A 234 -7.70 10.54 12.16
N GLU A 235 -8.06 11.66 11.51
CA GLU A 235 -7.23 12.25 10.44
C GLU A 235 -5.86 12.73 10.96
N GLU A 236 -5.77 13.12 12.23
CA GLU A 236 -4.47 13.34 12.87
C GLU A 236 -3.80 11.99 13.18
N ARG A 237 -4.52 10.94 13.61
CA ARG A 237 -3.94 9.60 13.86
C ARG A 237 -3.33 8.92 12.63
N ARG A 238 -3.96 9.03 11.44
CA ARG A 238 -3.42 8.45 10.18
C ARG A 238 -2.12 9.11 9.71
N ASN A 239 -1.88 10.37 10.10
CA ASN A 239 -0.63 11.09 9.84
C ASN A 239 0.33 11.13 11.06
N SER A 240 -0.09 10.65 12.23
CA SER A 240 0.66 10.75 13.50
C SER A 240 1.53 9.54 13.83
N THR A 241 1.67 8.55 12.92
CA THR A 241 2.78 7.59 13.05
C THR A 241 4.14 8.31 13.05
N ALA A 242 4.23 9.58 12.65
CA ALA A 242 5.37 10.47 12.83
C ALA A 242 5.19 11.44 14.02
N SER A 243 5.25 10.94 15.25
CA SER A 243 5.64 11.75 16.41
C SER A 243 6.36 10.89 17.43
N SER A 244 7.68 10.73 17.23
CA SER A 244 8.57 10.26 18.27
C SER A 244 8.60 11.31 19.39
N GLN A 245 7.95 11.04 20.51
CA GLN A 245 8.16 11.84 21.72
C GLN A 245 9.60 11.63 22.19
N SER A 246 10.37 12.71 22.12
CA SER A 246 11.75 12.85 22.61
C SER A 246 11.91 12.24 24.01
N SER A 247 12.83 11.29 24.14
CA SER A 247 13.36 10.90 25.44
C SER A 247 14.07 12.12 26.06
N ASN A 248 13.65 12.51 27.26
CA ASN A 248 14.23 13.65 27.99
C ASN A 248 15.27 13.08 28.97
N GLY A 249 16.50 12.91 28.51
CA GLY A 249 17.62 12.31 29.24
C GLY A 249 18.43 13.30 30.08
N GLY A 250 17.78 14.10 30.92
CA GLY A 250 18.44 15.08 31.78
C GLY A 250 19.14 14.46 32.99
N GLY A 251 20.46 14.25 32.89
CA GLY A 251 21.32 13.91 34.02
C GLY A 251 21.45 15.05 35.03
N GLY A 252 20.79 14.91 36.18
CA GLY A 252 21.00 15.72 37.38
C GLY A 252 20.20 15.17 38.56
N ASN A 253 20.89 14.78 39.64
CA ASN A 253 20.35 14.13 40.85
C ASN A 253 19.03 14.75 41.37
N ASN A 254 17.90 14.18 40.94
CA ASN A 254 16.68 13.94 41.71
C ASN A 254 15.75 13.12 40.81
N THR A 255 15.38 11.93 41.28
CA THR A 255 14.51 10.96 40.60
C THR A 255 13.09 11.51 40.47
N THR A 256 12.82 12.21 39.36
CA THR A 256 11.48 12.34 38.80
C THR A 256 11.51 11.62 37.46
N GLN A 257 11.25 10.31 37.52
CA GLN A 257 11.06 9.47 36.34
C GLN A 257 9.75 9.91 35.69
N TRP A 258 9.83 10.77 34.66
CA TRP A 258 8.67 11.06 33.83
C TRP A 258 8.37 9.80 33.02
N ALA A 259 7.29 9.10 33.36
CA ALA A 259 6.86 7.90 32.66
C ALA A 259 6.60 8.25 31.19
N SER A 260 7.26 7.55 30.26
CA SER A 260 6.88 7.60 28.85
C SER A 260 5.47 7.03 28.74
N ILE A 261 4.51 7.87 28.31
CA ILE A 261 3.16 7.40 28.01
C ILE A 261 3.30 6.62 26.70
N LEU A 262 3.49 5.31 26.79
CA LEU A 262 3.35 4.42 25.63
C LEU A 262 1.88 4.48 25.22
N GLU A 263 1.62 4.78 23.95
CA GLU A 263 0.26 4.68 23.43
C GLU A 263 -0.20 3.24 23.59
N PRO A 264 -1.40 3.01 24.16
CA PRO A 264 -1.88 1.65 24.37
C PRO A 264 -2.12 0.97 23.03
N THR A 265 -1.66 -0.29 22.90
CA THR A 265 -2.09 -1.16 21.81
C THR A 265 -3.62 -1.22 21.79
N THR A 266 -4.21 -1.16 20.60
CA THR A 266 -5.66 -1.19 20.39
C THR A 266 -6.07 -2.36 19.50
N LYS A 267 -7.38 -2.67 19.45
CA LYS A 267 -7.92 -3.60 18.45
C LYS A 267 -7.66 -3.14 17.02
N LEU A 268 -7.58 -1.84 16.77
CA LEU A 268 -7.24 -1.31 15.44
C LEU A 268 -5.79 -1.62 15.05
N SER A 269 -4.83 -1.46 15.95
CA SER A 269 -3.44 -1.84 15.64
C SER A 269 -3.28 -3.34 15.39
N ILE A 270 -4.06 -4.17 16.10
CA ILE A 270 -4.12 -5.62 15.86
C ILE A 270 -4.75 -5.91 14.48
N LEU A 271 -5.84 -5.20 14.14
CA LEU A 271 -6.48 -5.32 12.83
C LEU A 271 -5.55 -4.90 11.69
N ASP A 272 -4.86 -3.76 11.80
CA ASP A 272 -3.91 -3.28 10.78
C ASP A 272 -2.77 -4.30 10.56
N THR A 273 -2.28 -4.91 11.65
CA THR A 273 -1.26 -5.98 11.57
C THR A 273 -1.81 -7.24 10.91
N ALA A 274 -3.01 -7.68 11.28
CA ALA A 274 -3.67 -8.84 10.69
C ALA A 274 -3.99 -8.66 9.20
N LEU A 275 -4.44 -7.47 8.80
CA LEU A 275 -4.66 -7.09 7.39
C LEU A 275 -3.36 -7.12 6.60
N THR A 276 -2.30 -6.50 7.13
CA THR A 276 -0.95 -6.52 6.52
C THR A 276 -0.46 -7.95 6.33
N MET A 277 -0.65 -8.81 7.34
CA MET A 277 -0.32 -10.22 7.23
C MET A 277 -1.05 -10.83 6.02
N LEU A 278 -2.39 -10.74 5.97
CA LEU A 278 -3.17 -11.32 4.87
C LEU A 278 -2.76 -10.77 3.48
N GLU A 279 -2.40 -9.49 3.40
CA GLU A 279 -1.85 -8.87 2.19
C GLU A 279 -0.51 -9.49 1.77
N VAL A 280 0.40 -9.77 2.71
CA VAL A 280 1.66 -10.48 2.44
C VAL A 280 1.39 -11.86 1.86
N GLN A 281 0.43 -12.61 2.41
CA GLN A 281 0.07 -13.92 1.85
C GLN A 281 -0.59 -13.83 0.48
N THR A 282 -1.43 -12.82 0.27
CA THR A 282 -2.00 -12.53 -1.05
C THR A 282 -0.89 -12.23 -2.05
N SER A 283 0.10 -11.41 -1.67
CA SER A 283 1.27 -11.08 -2.49
C SER A 283 2.18 -12.27 -2.77
N ILE A 284 2.28 -13.23 -1.84
CA ILE A 284 2.95 -14.50 -2.12
C ILE A 284 2.19 -15.24 -3.23
N LEU A 285 0.87 -15.39 -3.12
CA LEU A 285 0.05 -16.13 -4.10
C LEU A 285 0.12 -15.52 -5.51
N THR A 286 0.20 -14.19 -5.62
CA THR A 286 0.30 -13.50 -6.93
C THR A 286 1.64 -13.70 -7.65
N LEU A 287 2.65 -14.32 -7.00
CA LEU A 287 3.86 -14.78 -7.68
C LEU A 287 3.61 -15.97 -8.62
N SER A 288 2.43 -16.59 -8.52
CA SER A 288 2.06 -17.76 -9.31
C SER A 288 1.63 -17.36 -10.72
N THR A 289 2.36 -17.82 -11.73
CA THR A 289 1.93 -17.78 -13.14
C THR A 289 1.77 -19.20 -13.68
N PRO A 290 1.15 -19.41 -14.86
CA PRO A 290 1.12 -20.73 -15.50
C PRO A 290 2.50 -21.36 -15.67
N ALA A 291 3.56 -20.55 -15.82
CA ALA A 291 4.93 -21.02 -16.02
C ALA A 291 5.69 -21.27 -14.70
N THR A 292 5.37 -20.52 -13.64
CA THR A 292 6.18 -20.48 -12.40
C THR A 292 5.53 -21.22 -11.23
N ALA A 293 4.21 -21.44 -11.24
CA ALA A 293 3.44 -21.99 -10.11
C ALA A 293 4.07 -23.25 -9.48
N THR A 294 4.32 -24.28 -10.31
CA THR A 294 4.88 -25.57 -9.84
C THR A 294 6.34 -25.50 -9.39
N LYS A 295 7.01 -24.37 -9.61
CA LYS A 295 8.39 -24.11 -9.20
C LYS A 295 8.48 -23.35 -7.88
N ILE A 296 7.50 -22.48 -7.64
CA ILE A 296 7.44 -21.61 -6.46
C ILE A 296 6.64 -22.26 -5.32
N PHE A 297 5.62 -23.05 -5.66
CA PHE A 297 4.67 -23.63 -4.71
C PHE A 297 4.66 -25.15 -4.73
N SER A 298 4.45 -25.73 -3.55
CA SER A 298 4.00 -27.11 -3.38
C SER A 298 2.57 -27.13 -2.84
N LYS A 299 1.90 -28.29 -2.92
CA LYS A 299 0.56 -28.46 -2.35
C LYS A 299 0.56 -28.21 -0.84
N GLU A 300 1.56 -28.74 -0.14
CA GLU A 300 1.70 -28.64 1.32
C GLU A 300 1.92 -27.18 1.74
N TYR A 301 2.70 -26.44 0.96
CA TYR A 301 2.92 -25.01 1.19
C TYR A 301 1.64 -24.19 0.97
N LEU A 302 0.86 -24.51 -0.06
CA LEU A 302 -0.43 -23.84 -0.29
C LEU A 302 -1.44 -24.13 0.84
N GLU A 303 -1.46 -25.36 1.34
CA GLU A 303 -2.28 -25.75 2.49
C GLU A 303 -1.86 -24.97 3.75
N GLN A 304 -0.56 -24.81 3.99
CA GLN A 304 -0.04 -24.00 5.09
C GLN A 304 -0.47 -22.53 4.99
N ILE A 305 -0.31 -21.89 3.82
CA ILE A 305 -0.78 -20.51 3.59
C ILE A 305 -2.29 -20.42 3.87
N THR A 306 -3.07 -21.38 3.38
CA THR A 306 -4.52 -21.37 3.58
C THR A 306 -4.89 -21.47 5.06
N ILE A 307 -4.22 -22.34 5.83
CA ILE A 307 -4.44 -22.47 7.27
C ILE A 307 -4.10 -21.17 8.00
N HIS A 308 -2.95 -20.57 7.69
CA HIS A 308 -2.53 -19.31 8.28
C HIS A 308 -3.53 -18.17 7.97
N ALA A 309 -3.93 -18.02 6.70
CA ALA A 309 -4.89 -16.99 6.28
C ALA A 309 -6.24 -17.15 6.98
N ASN A 310 -6.77 -18.37 7.03
CA ASN A 310 -8.03 -18.65 7.73
C ASN A 310 -7.93 -18.34 9.22
N THR A 311 -6.81 -18.69 9.86
CA THR A 311 -6.56 -18.35 11.27
C THR A 311 -6.58 -16.84 11.49
N ILE A 312 -5.93 -16.08 10.61
CA ILE A 312 -5.91 -14.61 10.70
C ILE A 312 -7.29 -13.99 10.44
N LEU A 313 -8.01 -14.51 9.44
CA LEU A 313 -9.37 -14.06 9.11
C LEU A 313 -10.36 -14.34 10.24
N GLU A 314 -10.40 -15.58 10.74
CA GLU A 314 -11.40 -16.06 11.70
C GLU A 314 -11.14 -15.55 13.12
N ASN A 315 -9.88 -15.35 13.52
CA ASN A 315 -9.55 -14.95 14.89
C ASN A 315 -9.34 -13.44 15.06
N TYR A 316 -9.01 -12.71 13.98
CA TYR A 316 -8.64 -11.30 14.07
C TYR A 316 -9.47 -10.42 13.13
N ILE A 317 -9.31 -10.58 11.81
CA ILE A 317 -9.86 -9.60 10.86
C ILE A 317 -11.38 -9.51 10.96
N LEU A 318 -12.09 -10.62 10.77
CA LEU A 318 -13.55 -10.62 10.73
C LEU A 318 -14.18 -10.30 12.10
N PRO A 319 -13.73 -10.89 13.23
CA PRO A 319 -14.29 -10.56 14.53
C PRO A 319 -14.04 -9.10 14.94
N ILE A 320 -12.86 -8.55 14.67
CA ILE A 320 -12.56 -7.16 15.03
C ILE A 320 -13.39 -6.22 14.16
N ALA A 321 -13.41 -6.42 12.85
CA ALA A 321 -14.20 -5.58 11.94
C ALA A 321 -15.70 -5.63 12.27
N ALA A 322 -16.25 -6.82 12.56
CA ALA A 322 -17.63 -6.98 13.02
C ALA A 322 -17.90 -6.28 14.36
N GLY A 323 -16.93 -6.33 15.28
CA GLY A 323 -17.03 -5.73 16.60
C GLY A 323 -17.09 -4.19 16.56
N LEU A 324 -16.52 -3.55 15.53
CA LEU A 324 -16.57 -2.09 15.38
C LEU A 324 -18.00 -1.54 15.30
N HIS A 325 -18.96 -2.34 14.84
CA HIS A 325 -20.37 -1.96 14.73
C HIS A 325 -21.22 -2.43 15.93
N GLY A 326 -20.60 -2.83 17.05
CA GLY A 326 -21.29 -3.19 18.30
C GLY A 326 -22.28 -2.11 18.76
N GLU A 327 -23.41 -2.51 19.37
CA GLU A 327 -24.38 -1.55 19.90
C GLU A 327 -23.74 -0.70 21.02
N GLU A 328 -24.10 0.57 21.08
CA GLU A 328 -23.68 1.56 22.10
C GLU A 328 -24.05 1.08 23.53
N ASP A 329 -23.28 0.15 24.06
CA ASP A 329 -23.08 0.05 25.49
C ASP A 329 -21.88 0.95 25.80
N ASP A 330 -22.05 1.92 26.70
CA ASP A 330 -20.99 2.85 27.11
C ASP A 330 -19.76 2.12 27.70
N ASN A 331 -19.92 0.82 28.00
CA ASN A 331 -18.86 -0.08 28.45
C ASN A 331 -18.24 -0.97 27.35
N ASP A 332 -18.67 -0.85 26.10
CA ASP A 332 -18.11 -1.66 25.01
C ASP A 332 -16.70 -1.21 24.62
N GLU A 333 -15.86 -2.21 24.34
CA GLU A 333 -14.44 -2.07 24.04
C GLU A 333 -14.18 -1.22 22.79
N TYR A 334 -15.10 -1.27 21.83
CA TYR A 334 -15.01 -0.57 20.55
C TYR A 334 -15.50 0.88 20.59
N SER A 335 -16.49 1.20 21.45
CA SER A 335 -16.96 2.57 21.69
C SER A 335 -15.83 3.51 22.14
N ARG A 336 -14.83 2.97 22.85
CA ARG A 336 -13.65 3.70 23.33
C ARG A 336 -12.66 4.11 22.22
N LEU A 337 -12.79 3.53 21.02
CA LEU A 337 -11.92 3.88 19.89
C LEU A 337 -12.24 5.26 19.30
N GLY A 338 -13.47 5.75 19.54
CA GLY A 338 -13.94 7.06 19.07
C GLY A 338 -14.01 7.16 17.55
N LEU A 339 -14.36 6.07 16.88
CA LEU A 339 -14.51 6.02 15.43
C LEU A 339 -15.86 6.57 15.00
N GLU A 340 -15.86 7.35 13.92
CA GLU A 340 -17.07 7.80 13.25
C GLU A 340 -17.66 6.66 12.38
N ALA A 341 -18.96 6.71 12.09
CA ALA A 341 -19.65 5.64 11.36
C ALA A 341 -19.08 5.36 9.95
N ASN A 342 -18.55 6.39 9.28
CA ASN A 342 -17.87 6.23 7.99
C ASN A 342 -16.54 5.48 8.13
N GLU A 343 -15.81 5.67 9.23
CA GLU A 343 -14.55 4.99 9.49
C GLU A 343 -14.78 3.51 9.80
N ILE A 344 -15.82 3.20 10.57
CA ILE A 344 -16.29 1.83 10.80
C ILE A 344 -16.60 1.16 9.45
N SER A 345 -17.41 1.81 8.61
CA SER A 345 -17.78 1.30 7.29
C SER A 345 -16.56 1.09 6.38
N GLU A 346 -15.56 1.99 6.44
CA GLU A 346 -14.29 1.83 5.71
C GLU A 346 -13.53 0.58 6.17
N ARG A 347 -13.42 0.34 7.48
CA ARG A 347 -12.71 -0.82 8.03
C ARG A 347 -13.43 -2.15 7.73
N GLU A 348 -14.76 -2.18 7.77
CA GLU A 348 -15.55 -3.36 7.38
C GLU A 348 -15.39 -3.69 5.89
N MET A 349 -15.38 -2.66 5.04
CA MET A 349 -15.13 -2.78 3.61
C MET A 349 -13.70 -3.30 3.34
N GLU A 350 -12.70 -2.74 4.03
CA GLU A 350 -11.29 -3.14 3.93
C GLU A 350 -11.08 -4.61 4.32
N ALA A 351 -11.67 -5.04 5.44
CA ALA A 351 -11.63 -6.42 5.89
C ALA A 351 -12.24 -7.39 4.88
N THR A 352 -13.41 -7.03 4.34
CA THR A 352 -14.12 -7.86 3.36
C THR A 352 -13.36 -7.92 2.03
N LEU A 353 -12.83 -6.78 1.56
CA LEU A 353 -12.04 -6.71 0.34
C LEU A 353 -10.74 -7.52 0.45
N SER A 354 -10.02 -7.42 1.57
CA SER A 354 -8.79 -8.18 1.81
C SER A 354 -9.03 -9.69 1.78
N ARG A 355 -10.15 -10.15 2.38
CA ARG A 355 -10.61 -11.54 2.28
C ARG A 355 -10.84 -11.94 0.82
N THR A 356 -11.55 -11.12 0.05
CA THR A 356 -11.86 -11.39 -1.36
C THR A 356 -10.60 -11.47 -2.22
N ASN A 357 -9.64 -10.55 -2.03
CA ASN A 357 -8.37 -10.55 -2.74
C ASN A 357 -7.53 -11.80 -2.44
N PHE A 358 -7.49 -12.24 -1.17
CA PHE A 358 -6.87 -13.51 -0.82
C PHE A 358 -7.53 -14.72 -1.50
N LEU A 359 -8.87 -14.81 -1.43
CA LEU A 359 -9.61 -15.95 -2.00
C LEU A 359 -9.44 -16.06 -3.52
N THR A 360 -9.44 -14.93 -4.22
CA THR A 360 -9.26 -14.89 -5.68
C THR A 360 -7.84 -15.31 -6.09
N ALA A 361 -6.81 -14.82 -5.40
CA ALA A 361 -5.42 -15.24 -5.63
C ALA A 361 -5.19 -16.73 -5.29
N LEU A 362 -5.85 -17.22 -4.23
CA LEU A 362 -5.80 -18.63 -3.85
C LEU A 362 -6.45 -19.52 -4.93
N ALA A 363 -7.62 -19.14 -5.44
CA ALA A 363 -8.33 -19.86 -6.48
C ALA A 363 -7.50 -19.99 -7.77
N GLU A 364 -6.85 -18.89 -8.17
CA GLU A 364 -5.92 -18.85 -9.30
C GLU A 364 -4.71 -19.78 -9.08
N THR A 365 -4.08 -19.70 -7.90
CA THR A 365 -2.90 -20.54 -7.59
C THR A 365 -3.27 -22.04 -7.55
N LYS A 366 -4.42 -22.39 -6.97
CA LYS A 366 -4.95 -23.77 -6.99
C LYS A 366 -5.10 -24.28 -8.42
N TYR A 367 -5.60 -23.44 -9.33
CA TYR A 367 -5.79 -23.81 -10.73
C TYR A 367 -4.45 -24.08 -11.41
N TYR A 368 -3.46 -23.18 -11.27
CA TYR A 368 -2.14 -23.37 -11.87
C TYR A 368 -1.36 -24.56 -11.32
N LEU A 369 -1.64 -24.97 -10.07
CA LEU A 369 -1.09 -26.20 -9.49
C LEU A 369 -1.87 -27.47 -9.86
N GLY A 370 -2.96 -27.35 -10.63
CA GLY A 370 -3.82 -28.47 -11.00
C GLY A 370 -4.63 -29.05 -9.84
N LEU A 371 -4.87 -28.26 -8.79
CA LEU A 371 -5.65 -28.64 -7.61
C LEU A 371 -7.15 -28.30 -7.75
N SER A 372 -7.51 -27.44 -8.70
CA SER A 372 -8.89 -27.07 -9.04
C SER A 372 -9.12 -27.11 -10.56
N THR A 373 -10.38 -27.15 -10.99
CA THR A 373 -10.73 -26.99 -12.40
C THR A 373 -10.98 -25.52 -12.73
N LEU A 374 -11.08 -25.23 -14.03
CA LEU A 374 -11.40 -23.89 -14.51
C LEU A 374 -12.80 -23.43 -14.05
N GLU A 375 -13.76 -24.34 -14.03
CA GLU A 375 -15.11 -24.08 -13.53
C GLU A 375 -15.08 -23.78 -12.03
N THR A 376 -14.32 -24.55 -11.25
CA THR A 376 -14.15 -24.28 -9.82
C THR A 376 -13.47 -22.94 -9.56
N TRP A 377 -12.47 -22.56 -10.35
CA TRP A 377 -11.83 -21.24 -10.24
C TRP A 377 -12.83 -20.11 -10.51
N GLU A 378 -13.63 -20.21 -11.57
CA GLU A 378 -14.67 -19.22 -11.88
C GLU A 378 -15.72 -19.11 -10.76
N ASP A 379 -16.19 -20.24 -10.24
CA ASP A 379 -17.16 -20.29 -9.15
C ASP A 379 -16.57 -19.67 -7.87
N GLU A 380 -15.33 -20.00 -7.51
CA GLU A 380 -14.63 -19.43 -6.35
C GLU A 380 -14.45 -17.90 -6.49
N VAL A 381 -14.07 -17.40 -7.68
CA VAL A 381 -13.97 -15.96 -7.96
C VAL A 381 -15.33 -15.29 -7.88
N GLN A 382 -16.38 -15.90 -8.45
CA GLN A 382 -17.73 -15.37 -8.38
C GLN A 382 -18.19 -15.24 -6.91
N SER A 383 -18.09 -16.33 -6.15
CA SER A 383 -18.49 -16.36 -4.73
C SER A 383 -17.68 -15.39 -3.87
N ALA A 384 -16.42 -15.11 -4.21
CA ALA A 384 -15.61 -14.13 -3.46
C ALA A 384 -16.14 -12.70 -3.58
N PHE A 385 -16.88 -12.35 -4.65
CA PHE A 385 -17.47 -11.03 -4.87
C PHE A 385 -18.99 -10.97 -4.63
N GLU A 386 -19.61 -12.04 -4.14
CA GLU A 386 -21.00 -12.03 -3.70
C GLU A 386 -21.15 -11.24 -2.39
N LEU A 387 -22.40 -10.88 -2.05
CA LEU A 387 -22.70 -10.18 -0.80
C LEU A 387 -22.17 -10.98 0.39
N TYR A 388 -21.43 -10.30 1.28
CA TYR A 388 -20.83 -10.95 2.43
C TYR A 388 -21.47 -10.46 3.71
N THR A 389 -21.94 -11.37 4.56
CA THR A 389 -22.44 -11.03 5.90
C THR A 389 -21.29 -11.10 6.89
N LEU A 390 -20.82 -9.95 7.36
CA LEU A 390 -19.68 -9.84 8.28
C LEU A 390 -19.99 -10.41 9.67
N TYR A 391 -21.23 -10.27 10.13
CA TYR A 391 -21.72 -10.80 11.40
C TYR A 391 -22.98 -11.65 11.17
N PRO A 392 -22.82 -12.94 10.82
CA PRO A 392 -23.95 -13.82 10.60
C PRO A 392 -24.75 -14.00 11.91
N PRO A 393 -26.09 -14.00 11.84
CA PRO A 393 -26.94 -14.14 13.01
C PRO A 393 -26.74 -15.50 13.68
N PRO A 394 -26.99 -15.60 15.00
CA PRO A 394 -26.94 -16.87 15.70
C PRO A 394 -27.86 -17.89 15.02
N THR A 395 -27.33 -19.08 14.77
CA THR A 395 -28.00 -20.16 14.03
C THR A 395 -29.33 -20.62 14.64
N THR A 396 -29.65 -20.20 15.86
CA THR A 396 -30.81 -20.65 16.64
C THR A 396 -32.12 -19.99 16.23
N SER A 397 -32.10 -18.87 15.49
CA SER A 397 -33.28 -18.28 14.82
C SER A 397 -32.82 -17.23 13.80
N PRO A 398 -32.47 -17.61 12.57
CA PRO A 398 -32.03 -16.66 11.56
C PRO A 398 -33.20 -15.69 11.24
N PRO A 399 -33.03 -14.37 11.37
CA PRO A 399 -33.98 -13.41 10.85
C PRO A 399 -34.09 -13.56 9.31
N PRO A 400 -35.15 -13.03 8.68
CA PRO A 400 -35.22 -13.01 7.21
C PRO A 400 -34.00 -12.30 6.60
N PRO A 401 -33.52 -12.68 5.40
CA PRO A 401 -32.36 -12.11 4.70
C PRO A 401 -32.32 -10.57 4.65
N GLU A 402 -33.48 -9.95 4.65
CA GLU A 402 -33.69 -8.50 4.58
C GLU A 402 -33.35 -7.76 5.90
N GLU A 403 -33.19 -8.49 7.01
CA GLU A 403 -32.91 -7.95 8.35
C GLU A 403 -31.46 -8.21 8.81
N TYR A 404 -30.62 -8.83 7.98
CA TYR A 404 -29.20 -9.04 8.31
C TYR A 404 -28.48 -7.69 8.32
N LYS A 405 -28.16 -7.19 9.51
CA LYS A 405 -27.16 -6.14 9.67
C LYS A 405 -25.80 -6.69 9.22
N GLY A 406 -24.92 -5.85 8.67
CA GLY A 406 -23.55 -6.26 8.28
C GLY A 406 -23.40 -6.95 6.94
N ILE A 407 -24.37 -6.75 6.04
CA ILE A 407 -24.20 -7.13 4.64
C ILE A 407 -23.27 -6.10 3.98
N ILE A 408 -22.10 -6.56 3.57
CA ILE A 408 -21.14 -5.79 2.78
C ILE A 408 -21.36 -6.08 1.30
N ASP A 409 -21.70 -5.03 0.56
CA ASP A 409 -21.82 -5.05 -0.91
C ASP A 409 -20.55 -4.45 -1.53
N LEU A 410 -19.64 -5.33 -1.96
CA LEU A 410 -18.41 -4.94 -2.64
C LEU A 410 -18.65 -4.17 -3.94
N THR A 411 -19.85 -4.22 -4.54
CA THR A 411 -20.16 -3.43 -5.74
C THR A 411 -20.31 -1.93 -5.47
N THR A 412 -20.33 -1.52 -4.20
CA THR A 412 -20.30 -0.12 -3.76
C THR A 412 -18.88 0.43 -3.60
N SER A 413 -17.85 -0.43 -3.66
CA SER A 413 -16.44 -0.03 -3.60
C SER A 413 -15.80 0.02 -4.98
N TRP A 414 -15.22 1.15 -5.35
CA TRP A 414 -14.51 1.28 -6.62
C TRP A 414 -13.27 0.38 -6.68
N MET A 415 -12.59 0.15 -5.55
CA MET A 415 -11.43 -0.74 -5.45
C MET A 415 -11.84 -2.18 -5.72
N ALA A 416 -12.89 -2.65 -5.03
CA ALA A 416 -13.40 -4.01 -5.21
C ALA A 416 -13.89 -4.26 -6.64
N LEU A 417 -14.49 -3.25 -7.30
CA LEU A 417 -14.87 -3.34 -8.71
C LEU A 417 -13.67 -3.40 -9.67
N CYS A 418 -12.57 -2.71 -9.35
CA CYS A 418 -11.31 -2.83 -10.08
C CYS A 418 -10.72 -4.23 -9.91
N ASP A 419 -10.64 -4.73 -8.67
CA ASP A 419 -10.11 -6.06 -8.35
C ASP A 419 -10.95 -7.16 -9.01
N ARG A 420 -12.29 -7.02 -8.99
CA ARG A 420 -13.19 -7.90 -9.73
C ARG A 420 -12.89 -7.90 -11.22
N SER A 421 -12.68 -6.72 -11.81
CA SER A 421 -12.32 -6.63 -13.23
C SER A 421 -11.01 -7.36 -13.52
N THR A 422 -9.99 -7.18 -12.68
CA THR A 422 -8.67 -7.83 -12.82
C THR A 422 -8.80 -9.35 -12.74
N ALA A 423 -9.47 -9.89 -11.71
CA ALA A 423 -9.67 -11.33 -11.56
C ALA A 423 -10.34 -11.97 -12.79
N TYR A 424 -11.37 -11.31 -13.34
CA TYR A 424 -12.05 -11.81 -14.55
C TYR A 424 -11.25 -11.59 -15.85
N ILE A 425 -10.33 -10.63 -15.90
CA ILE A 425 -9.38 -10.49 -17.03
C ILE A 425 -8.40 -11.66 -17.03
N THR A 426 -7.84 -12.02 -15.87
CA THR A 426 -6.91 -13.14 -15.72
C THR A 426 -7.59 -14.48 -16.06
N LEU A 427 -8.78 -14.72 -15.51
CA LEU A 427 -9.60 -15.89 -15.85
C LEU A 427 -9.93 -15.92 -17.35
N SER A 428 -10.36 -14.80 -17.93
CA SER A 428 -10.67 -14.70 -19.36
C SER A 428 -9.48 -15.03 -20.25
N THR A 429 -8.28 -14.54 -19.90
CA THR A 429 -7.03 -14.79 -20.63
C THR A 429 -6.70 -16.27 -20.63
N THR A 430 -6.91 -16.95 -19.50
CA THR A 430 -6.70 -18.39 -19.37
C THR A 430 -7.73 -19.21 -20.15
N ILE A 431 -9.00 -18.76 -20.19
CA ILE A 431 -10.10 -19.42 -20.92
C ILE A 431 -9.97 -19.24 -22.43
N LEU A 432 -9.39 -18.13 -22.89
CA LEU A 432 -9.40 -17.69 -24.29
C LEU A 432 -9.02 -18.79 -25.29
N PRO A 433 -7.94 -19.59 -25.11
CA PRO A 433 -7.58 -20.63 -26.09
C PRO A 433 -8.63 -21.74 -26.22
N ALA A 434 -9.35 -22.05 -25.14
CA ALA A 434 -10.33 -23.14 -25.10
C ALA A 434 -11.75 -22.67 -25.45
N ASN A 435 -12.13 -21.46 -25.03
CA ASN A 435 -13.48 -20.93 -25.22
C ASN A 435 -13.49 -19.40 -25.41
N PRO A 436 -13.19 -18.90 -26.62
CA PRO A 436 -13.20 -17.48 -26.94
C PRO A 436 -14.55 -16.78 -26.66
N SER A 437 -15.66 -17.48 -26.86
CA SER A 437 -17.01 -16.95 -26.61
C SER A 437 -17.25 -16.69 -25.13
N LYS A 438 -16.80 -17.59 -24.24
CA LYS A 438 -16.89 -17.41 -22.79
C LYS A 438 -15.96 -16.30 -22.31
N SER A 439 -14.72 -16.26 -22.81
CA SER A 439 -13.78 -15.16 -22.57
C SER A 439 -14.41 -13.80 -22.92
N TRP A 440 -15.00 -13.66 -24.11
CA TRP A 440 -15.71 -12.42 -24.49
C TRP A 440 -16.86 -12.06 -23.56
N LYS A 441 -17.64 -13.07 -23.12
CA LYS A 441 -18.75 -12.86 -22.18
C LYS A 441 -18.24 -12.29 -20.86
N LEU A 442 -17.23 -12.91 -20.23
CA LEU A 442 -16.66 -12.45 -18.96
C LEU A 442 -16.18 -10.99 -19.06
N LEU A 443 -15.42 -10.64 -20.10
CA LEU A 443 -14.93 -9.27 -20.28
C LEU A 443 -16.06 -8.26 -20.52
N SER A 444 -17.06 -8.64 -21.32
CA SER A 444 -18.13 -7.72 -21.75
C SER A 444 -19.21 -7.53 -20.69
N THR A 445 -19.52 -8.58 -19.91
CA THR A 445 -20.62 -8.57 -18.94
C THR A 445 -20.17 -8.39 -17.50
N ILE A 446 -18.88 -8.59 -17.19
CA ILE A 446 -18.36 -8.45 -15.82
C ILE A 446 -17.29 -7.37 -15.76
N SER A 447 -16.13 -7.54 -16.43
CA SER A 447 -15.02 -6.59 -16.31
C SER A 447 -15.38 -5.17 -16.78
N SER A 448 -15.97 -5.03 -17.97
CA SER A 448 -16.34 -3.71 -18.52
C SER A 448 -17.37 -2.96 -17.66
N PRO A 449 -18.48 -3.57 -17.23
CA PRO A 449 -19.40 -2.95 -16.27
C PRO A 449 -18.75 -2.63 -14.92
N SER A 450 -17.87 -3.50 -14.40
CA SER A 450 -17.19 -3.27 -13.12
C SER A 450 -16.33 -2.00 -13.17
N LEU A 451 -15.46 -1.89 -14.19
CA LEU A 451 -14.68 -0.67 -14.38
C LEU A 451 -15.57 0.56 -14.65
N SER A 452 -16.76 0.38 -15.23
CA SER A 452 -17.66 1.50 -15.51
C SER A 452 -18.32 2.03 -14.25
N SER A 453 -18.68 1.15 -13.32
CA SER A 453 -19.17 1.52 -12.01
C SER A 453 -18.04 2.09 -11.16
N ALA A 454 -16.83 1.53 -11.23
CA ALA A 454 -15.66 2.02 -10.52
C ALA A 454 -15.35 3.49 -10.89
N THR A 455 -15.39 3.86 -12.18
CA THR A 455 -15.17 5.25 -12.62
C THR A 455 -16.19 6.25 -12.02
N LYS A 456 -17.40 5.80 -11.68
CA LYS A 456 -18.44 6.66 -11.08
C LYS A 456 -18.25 6.85 -9.57
N LEU A 457 -17.70 5.84 -8.90
CA LEU A 457 -17.52 5.80 -7.45
C LEU A 457 -16.15 6.35 -7.01
N ALA A 458 -15.14 6.24 -7.86
CA ALA A 458 -13.77 6.59 -7.53
C ALA A 458 -13.55 8.12 -7.37
N PRO A 459 -12.72 8.53 -6.40
CA PRO A 459 -12.21 9.90 -6.32
C PRO A 459 -11.49 10.33 -7.60
N GLU A 460 -11.48 11.63 -7.91
CA GLU A 460 -10.86 12.17 -9.15
C GLU A 460 -9.38 11.76 -9.32
N LYS A 461 -8.64 11.66 -8.21
CA LYS A 461 -7.22 11.24 -8.23
C LYS A 461 -7.01 9.79 -8.68
N GLU A 462 -8.01 8.92 -8.51
CA GLU A 462 -7.93 7.49 -8.83
C GLU A 462 -8.44 7.18 -10.26
N LYS A 463 -9.24 8.08 -10.84
CA LYS A 463 -9.81 7.89 -12.19
C LYS A 463 -8.79 7.67 -13.31
N PRO A 464 -7.60 8.29 -13.33
CA PRO A 464 -6.59 8.01 -14.36
C PRO A 464 -6.24 6.52 -14.47
N GLY A 465 -6.04 5.82 -13.35
CA GLY A 465 -5.75 4.38 -13.35
C GLY A 465 -6.93 3.56 -13.88
N ILE A 466 -8.16 3.93 -13.52
CA ILE A 466 -9.37 3.23 -13.99
C ILE A 466 -9.56 3.44 -15.50
N TYR A 467 -9.33 4.65 -16.02
CA TYR A 467 -9.37 4.90 -17.47
C TYR A 467 -8.31 4.10 -18.21
N LEU A 468 -7.10 3.99 -17.67
CA LEU A 468 -6.04 3.17 -18.25
C LEU A 468 -6.47 1.70 -18.34
N ALA A 469 -7.01 1.13 -17.25
CA ALA A 469 -7.53 -0.23 -17.21
C ALA A 469 -8.68 -0.45 -18.21
N ARG A 470 -9.58 0.52 -18.38
CA ARG A 470 -10.65 0.48 -19.41
C ARG A 470 -10.09 0.46 -20.82
N GLY A 471 -9.05 1.25 -21.09
CA GLY A 471 -8.35 1.24 -22.37
C GLY A 471 -7.73 -0.12 -22.68
N ASN A 472 -7.01 -0.68 -21.70
CA ASN A 472 -6.40 -2.02 -21.80
C ASN A 472 -7.47 -3.09 -22.08
N LEU A 473 -8.59 -3.05 -21.37
CA LEU A 473 -9.69 -4.01 -21.55
C LEU A 473 -10.27 -3.98 -22.97
N GLU A 474 -10.46 -2.80 -23.57
CA GLU A 474 -10.97 -2.71 -24.95
C GLU A 474 -9.98 -3.28 -25.96
N LEU A 475 -8.67 -3.12 -25.73
CA LEU A 475 -7.64 -3.74 -26.56
C LEU A 475 -7.64 -5.26 -26.44
N ILE A 476 -7.72 -5.80 -25.22
CA ILE A 476 -7.83 -7.24 -24.98
C ILE A 476 -9.07 -7.80 -25.69
N ARG A 477 -10.22 -7.14 -25.54
CA ARG A 477 -11.47 -7.52 -26.22
C ARG A 477 -11.36 -7.50 -27.74
N SER A 478 -10.64 -6.53 -28.31
CA SER A 478 -10.47 -6.40 -29.77
C SER A 478 -9.72 -7.55 -30.43
N LYS A 479 -9.01 -8.35 -29.63
CA LYS A 479 -8.17 -9.47 -30.08
C LYS A 479 -8.82 -10.83 -29.94
N ILE A 480 -9.98 -10.92 -29.29
CA ILE A 480 -10.67 -12.20 -29.13
C ILE A 480 -11.12 -12.68 -30.53
N PRO A 481 -10.80 -13.92 -30.93
CA PRO A 481 -11.06 -14.42 -32.28
C PRO A 481 -12.52 -14.88 -32.45
N ILE A 482 -13.47 -13.94 -32.26
CA ILE A 482 -14.91 -14.17 -32.45
C ILE A 482 -15.51 -13.11 -33.38
N GLU A 483 -16.62 -13.46 -34.02
CA GLU A 483 -17.31 -12.59 -34.98
C GLU A 483 -17.67 -11.22 -34.40
N ALA A 484 -18.11 -11.16 -33.15
CA ALA A 484 -18.48 -9.91 -32.49
C ALA A 484 -17.29 -8.95 -32.33
N ALA A 485 -16.13 -9.48 -31.92
CA ALA A 485 -14.89 -8.70 -31.76
C ALA A 485 -14.34 -8.28 -33.13
N ILE A 486 -14.36 -9.17 -34.13
CA ILE A 486 -13.91 -8.87 -35.50
C ILE A 486 -14.73 -7.73 -36.10
N LYS A 487 -16.06 -7.81 -36.03
CA LYS A 487 -16.97 -6.75 -36.53
C LYS A 487 -16.86 -5.46 -35.72
N GLY A 488 -16.60 -5.57 -34.42
CA GLY A 488 -16.47 -4.44 -33.50
C GLY A 488 -15.06 -3.85 -33.38
N LYS A 489 -14.06 -4.41 -34.09
CA LYS A 489 -12.64 -4.13 -33.83
C LYS A 489 -12.31 -2.64 -33.88
N GLU A 490 -12.72 -1.95 -34.94
CA GLU A 490 -12.48 -0.50 -35.10
C GLU A 490 -13.11 0.31 -33.96
N VAL A 491 -14.31 -0.07 -33.50
CA VAL A 491 -15.00 0.60 -32.39
C VAL A 491 -14.24 0.38 -31.07
N LEU A 492 -13.78 -0.84 -30.82
CA LEU A 492 -13.01 -1.17 -29.62
C LEU A 492 -11.67 -0.41 -29.57
N LEU A 493 -10.95 -0.34 -30.70
CA LEU A 493 -9.71 0.45 -30.80
C LEU A 493 -9.96 1.95 -30.57
N LYS A 494 -11.06 2.49 -31.14
CA LYS A 494 -11.46 3.89 -30.92
C LYS A 494 -11.81 4.15 -29.45
N ASN A 495 -12.53 3.23 -28.81
CA ASN A 495 -12.86 3.31 -27.39
C ASN A 495 -11.60 3.29 -26.52
N ALA A 496 -10.64 2.40 -26.80
CA ALA A 496 -9.36 2.35 -26.11
C ALA A 496 -8.65 3.71 -26.16
N GLY A 497 -8.56 4.32 -27.35
CA GLY A 497 -8.00 5.66 -27.51
C GLY A 497 -8.79 6.76 -26.77
N VAL A 498 -10.12 6.66 -26.68
CA VAL A 498 -10.92 7.59 -25.86
C VAL A 498 -10.54 7.48 -24.38
N TYR A 499 -10.40 6.26 -23.85
CA TYR A 499 -10.03 6.06 -22.45
C TYR A 499 -8.60 6.53 -22.16
N TYR A 500 -7.64 6.25 -23.03
CA TYR A 500 -6.27 6.76 -22.87
C TYR A 500 -6.20 8.30 -22.88
N ARG A 501 -6.95 8.97 -23.75
CA ARG A 501 -7.09 10.44 -23.68
C ARG A 501 -7.81 10.89 -22.40
N GLY A 502 -8.74 10.09 -21.89
CA GLY A 502 -9.39 10.26 -20.60
C GLY A 502 -8.41 10.28 -19.43
N VAL A 503 -7.37 9.43 -19.45
CA VAL A 503 -6.27 9.46 -18.46
C VAL A 503 -5.62 10.84 -18.42
N VAL A 504 -5.23 11.37 -19.58
CA VAL A 504 -4.57 12.68 -19.71
C VAL A 504 -5.49 13.82 -19.25
N ALA A 505 -6.76 13.77 -19.63
CA ALA A 505 -7.74 14.78 -19.22
C ALA A 505 -7.99 14.77 -17.70
N SER A 506 -8.15 13.59 -17.12
CA SER A 506 -8.38 13.41 -15.67
C SER A 506 -7.17 13.85 -14.85
N ALA A 507 -5.96 13.57 -15.32
CA ALA A 507 -4.72 13.98 -14.66
C ALA A 507 -4.57 15.51 -14.62
N GLY A 508 -5.00 16.23 -15.66
CA GLY A 508 -4.88 17.68 -15.75
C GLY A 508 -5.86 18.49 -14.86
N SER A 509 -6.90 17.84 -14.31
CA SER A 509 -7.94 18.49 -13.51
C SER A 509 -7.74 18.40 -12.00
N SER A 510 -6.74 17.67 -11.52
CA SER A 510 -6.58 17.37 -10.09
C SER A 510 -5.47 18.23 -9.44
N LEU A 511 -5.73 18.78 -8.25
CA LEU A 511 -4.68 19.24 -7.33
C LEU A 511 -4.08 17.99 -6.68
N ILE A 512 -2.91 17.58 -7.13
CA ILE A 512 -2.30 16.30 -6.76
C ILE A 512 -1.07 16.55 -5.90
N GLY A 513 -0.95 15.83 -4.78
CA GLY A 513 0.27 15.82 -3.96
C GLY A 513 1.46 15.23 -4.75
N ALA A 514 2.68 15.53 -4.34
CA ALA A 514 3.85 15.17 -5.16
C ALA A 514 4.08 13.65 -5.34
N VAL A 515 3.65 12.79 -4.39
CA VAL A 515 3.73 11.32 -4.54
C VAL A 515 2.69 10.80 -5.54
N ASP A 516 1.42 11.15 -5.32
CA ASP A 516 0.31 10.82 -6.24
C ASP A 516 0.58 11.37 -7.66
N GLY A 517 1.28 12.50 -7.75
CA GLY A 517 1.66 13.14 -9.02
C GLY A 517 2.59 12.29 -9.87
N VAL A 518 3.43 11.46 -9.25
CA VAL A 518 4.35 10.56 -9.99
C VAL A 518 3.60 9.37 -10.54
N LYS A 519 2.77 8.70 -9.72
CA LYS A 519 1.90 7.61 -10.18
C LYS A 519 0.98 8.05 -11.32
N ILE A 520 0.39 9.24 -11.21
CA ILE A 520 -0.46 9.80 -12.27
C ILE A 520 0.36 10.13 -13.53
N LYS A 521 1.59 10.63 -13.37
CA LYS A 521 2.48 10.86 -14.51
C LYS A 521 2.79 9.55 -15.25
N GLU A 522 3.09 8.47 -14.54
CA GLU A 522 3.33 7.15 -15.13
C GLU A 522 2.11 6.67 -15.93
N PHE A 523 0.89 6.80 -15.37
CA PHE A 523 -0.34 6.49 -16.11
C PHE A 523 -0.50 7.33 -17.38
N VAL A 524 -0.16 8.63 -17.33
CA VAL A 524 -0.22 9.53 -18.50
C VAL A 524 0.78 9.11 -19.57
N GLU A 525 2.00 8.77 -19.18
CA GLU A 525 3.04 8.30 -20.11
C GLU A 525 2.62 6.98 -20.75
N GLU A 526 2.14 6.03 -19.95
CA GLU A 526 1.64 4.73 -20.41
C GLU A 526 0.47 4.88 -21.40
N ALA A 527 -0.53 5.70 -21.05
CA ALA A 527 -1.69 5.96 -21.91
C ALA A 527 -1.28 6.58 -23.25
N ARG A 528 -0.34 7.52 -23.26
CA ARG A 528 0.17 8.15 -24.49
C ARG A 528 0.92 7.16 -25.37
N VAL A 529 1.75 6.31 -24.78
CA VAL A 529 2.46 5.26 -25.51
C VAL A 529 1.46 4.27 -26.11
N LYS A 530 0.52 3.76 -25.31
CA LYS A 530 -0.48 2.80 -25.78
C LYS A 530 -1.37 3.38 -26.87
N GLU A 531 -1.79 4.65 -26.78
CA GLU A 531 -2.52 5.33 -27.86
C GLU A 531 -1.68 5.45 -29.14
N ALA A 532 -0.40 5.79 -29.03
CA ALA A 532 0.49 5.90 -30.18
C ALA A 532 0.75 4.53 -30.84
N VAL A 533 0.87 3.46 -30.06
CA VAL A 533 1.04 2.09 -30.59
C VAL A 533 -0.22 1.62 -31.32
N ILE A 534 -1.43 1.96 -30.85
CA ILE A 534 -2.67 1.67 -31.61
C ILE A 534 -2.61 2.28 -33.01
N LYS A 535 -2.20 3.56 -33.12
CA LYS A 535 -2.07 4.24 -34.42
C LYS A 535 -1.01 3.60 -35.30
N LEU A 536 0.11 3.18 -34.70
CA LEU A 536 1.16 2.47 -35.41
C LEU A 536 0.64 1.14 -35.99
N GLU A 537 0.02 0.28 -35.17
CA GLU A 537 -0.46 -1.04 -35.62
C GLU A 537 -1.57 -0.95 -36.67
N HIS A 538 -2.44 0.05 -36.56
CA HIS A 538 -3.62 0.16 -37.41
C HIS A 538 -3.39 1.02 -38.67
N GLU A 539 -2.62 2.10 -38.55
CA GLU A 539 -2.43 3.11 -39.60
C GLU A 539 -1.01 3.09 -40.19
N GLY A 540 -0.07 2.39 -39.55
CA GLY A 540 1.35 2.43 -39.91
C GLY A 540 2.04 3.75 -39.56
N ASP A 541 1.40 4.60 -38.74
CA ASP A 541 1.89 5.94 -38.42
C ASP A 541 2.83 5.92 -37.20
N TRP A 542 4.10 6.18 -37.47
CA TRP A 542 5.16 6.29 -36.46
C TRP A 542 5.21 7.66 -35.77
N GLU A 543 4.65 8.70 -36.39
CA GLU A 543 4.80 10.07 -35.91
C GLU A 543 4.23 10.29 -34.48
N PRO A 544 3.07 9.71 -34.09
CA PRO A 544 2.58 9.78 -32.73
C PRO A 544 3.57 9.23 -31.71
N LEU A 545 4.18 8.07 -31.99
CA LEU A 545 5.13 7.45 -31.06
C LEU A 545 6.43 8.25 -30.96
N LYS A 546 6.93 8.77 -32.10
CA LYS A 546 8.08 9.69 -32.13
C LYS A 546 7.79 10.99 -31.39
N ALA A 547 6.56 11.51 -31.46
CA ALA A 547 6.15 12.67 -30.69
C ALA A 547 6.15 12.39 -29.18
N VAL A 548 5.71 11.20 -28.75
CA VAL A 548 5.79 10.79 -27.34
C VAL A 548 7.25 10.75 -26.84
N VAL A 549 8.17 10.15 -27.60
CA VAL A 549 9.60 10.14 -27.26
C VAL A 549 10.16 11.56 -27.16
N ARG A 550 9.87 12.43 -28.14
CA ARG A 550 10.28 13.84 -28.13
C ARG A 550 9.67 14.66 -26.99
N SER A 551 8.55 14.22 -26.42
CA SER A 551 7.89 14.88 -25.28
C SER A 551 8.55 14.60 -23.92
N GLY A 552 9.56 13.71 -23.88
CA GLY A 552 10.38 13.48 -22.69
C GLY A 552 10.22 12.11 -22.03
N VAL A 553 9.34 11.23 -22.54
CA VAL A 553 9.18 9.85 -22.03
C VAL A 553 10.46 9.03 -22.24
N GLY A 554 11.21 9.31 -23.32
CA GLY A 554 12.44 8.58 -23.65
C GLY A 554 12.17 7.20 -24.28
N ARG A 555 13.16 6.63 -24.98
CA ARG A 555 12.98 5.36 -25.70
C ARG A 555 12.86 4.16 -24.76
N GLU A 556 13.68 4.12 -23.71
CA GLU A 556 13.66 3.04 -22.72
C GLU A 556 12.31 2.88 -22.03
N ALA A 557 11.68 4.00 -21.62
CA ALA A 557 10.37 3.93 -20.98
C ALA A 557 9.28 3.47 -21.97
N VAL A 558 9.34 3.91 -23.24
CA VAL A 558 8.44 3.40 -24.27
C VAL A 558 8.60 1.89 -24.45
N TRP A 559 9.85 1.41 -24.56
CA TRP A 559 10.13 -0.03 -24.65
C TRP A 559 9.56 -0.79 -23.45
N ARG A 560 9.82 -0.32 -22.23
CA ARG A 560 9.31 -0.92 -20.99
C ARG A 560 7.79 -0.99 -20.96
N ILE A 561 7.11 0.10 -21.32
CA ILE A 561 5.65 0.18 -21.37
C ILE A 561 5.10 -0.81 -22.40
N VAL A 562 5.70 -0.90 -23.59
CA VAL A 562 5.25 -1.82 -24.64
C VAL A 562 5.51 -3.27 -24.23
N LYS A 563 6.66 -3.57 -23.61
CA LYS A 563 6.98 -4.91 -23.09
C LYS A 563 5.95 -5.36 -22.06
N GLY A 564 5.70 -4.55 -21.03
CA GLY A 564 4.67 -4.85 -20.03
C GLY A 564 3.28 -5.01 -20.65
N ALA A 565 2.91 -4.15 -21.60
CA ALA A 565 1.64 -4.29 -22.32
C ALA A 565 1.54 -5.58 -23.17
N VAL A 566 2.66 -6.13 -23.66
CA VAL A 566 2.67 -7.43 -24.34
C VAL A 566 2.55 -8.58 -23.33
N GLU A 567 3.23 -8.49 -22.19
CA GLU A 567 3.14 -9.45 -21.09
C GLU A 567 1.71 -9.54 -20.53
N ASP A 568 1.03 -8.39 -20.39
CA ASP A 568 -0.38 -8.27 -19.99
C ASP A 568 -1.37 -8.71 -21.09
N GLY A 569 -0.88 -9.06 -22.29
CA GLY A 569 -1.72 -9.42 -23.44
C GLY A 569 -2.47 -8.24 -24.10
N VAL A 570 -2.21 -7.01 -23.67
CA VAL A 570 -2.76 -5.77 -24.24
C VAL A 570 -2.25 -5.58 -25.68
N PHE A 571 -0.95 -5.80 -25.91
CA PHE A 571 -0.31 -5.84 -27.24
C PHE A 571 0.12 -7.26 -27.64
N GLY A 572 0.37 -7.48 -28.94
CA GLY A 572 0.80 -8.79 -29.45
C GLY A 572 2.33 -8.91 -29.36
N ARG A 573 2.89 -10.12 -29.38
CA ARG A 573 4.36 -10.28 -29.35
C ARG A 573 5.03 -9.64 -30.57
N GLU A 574 4.34 -9.60 -31.70
CA GLU A 574 4.76 -8.93 -32.92
C GLU A 574 4.99 -7.42 -32.74
N THR A 575 4.28 -6.79 -31.80
CA THR A 575 4.39 -5.36 -31.51
C THR A 575 5.80 -5.02 -31.03
N LEU A 576 6.41 -5.87 -30.19
CA LEU A 576 7.77 -5.66 -29.71
C LEU A 576 8.80 -5.63 -30.84
N GLY A 577 8.73 -6.59 -31.76
CA GLY A 577 9.64 -6.64 -32.92
C GLY A 577 9.49 -5.42 -33.83
N LEU A 578 8.27 -4.90 -33.98
CA LEU A 578 8.03 -3.65 -34.71
C LEU A 578 8.69 -2.45 -34.03
N ILE A 579 8.54 -2.33 -32.70
CA ILE A 579 9.13 -1.25 -31.92
C ILE A 579 10.66 -1.30 -31.95
N GLU A 580 11.25 -2.49 -31.79
CA GLU A 580 12.71 -2.69 -31.80
C GLU A 580 13.33 -2.20 -33.11
N VAL A 581 12.80 -2.67 -34.26
CA VAL A 581 13.30 -2.29 -35.59
C VAL A 581 13.09 -0.81 -35.87
N GLY A 582 11.92 -0.27 -35.51
CA GLY A 582 11.57 1.12 -35.80
C GLY A 582 12.34 2.13 -34.96
N MET A 583 12.64 1.81 -33.69
CA MET A 583 13.41 2.70 -32.80
C MET A 583 14.90 2.72 -33.08
N MET A 584 15.46 1.63 -33.63
CA MET A 584 16.85 1.59 -34.12
C MET A 584 17.04 2.38 -35.42
N SER A 585 15.99 2.54 -36.23
CA SER A 585 16.03 3.19 -37.55
C SER A 585 15.76 4.70 -37.50
N SER A 586 15.47 5.26 -36.33
CA SER A 586 15.06 6.66 -36.09
C SER A 586 15.98 7.36 -35.10
#